data_AF-A0A1B6LP38-F1
#
_entry.id   AF-A0A1B6LP38-F1
#
_cell.length_a   1.000
_cell.length_b   1.000
_cell.length_c   1.000
_cell.angle_alpha   90.00
_cell.angle_beta   90.00
_cell.angle_gamma   90.00
#
_symmetry.space_group_name_H-M   'P 1'
#
loop_
_entity.id
_entity.type
_entity.pdbx_description
1 polymer ?
#
loop_
_entity_poly.entity_id
_entity_poly.type
_entity_poly.pdbx_seq_one_letter_code
_entity_poly.pdbx_strand_id
1 'polypeptide(L)'
;TLCFATVDLSERTYSEWKEMYQKACTSMQNRETKIEDAANLIEKDLVLLGATAVEDKLQEQVPETIAALIKADINVWVLTGDKQETAINIGYSSRLISHGTPLLILNEPSLDGLRELLHRHTAELGEALGKSNNNVCLVVDGQSLKFALSHELRREFLQLCISCKSVICCRVSPMQKAEVVDLVTSNTKSVTLAIGDGANDVAMIQKAHVGVGISGVEGLQAACASDYSIAQFRFLLKLLFVHGSWNYSRLCELILYSFYKNICLYVMELWFAIYSGWSGQILFERWTIGLYNVLFTAAPPLAMGILDQICSANTMLHYPRLYSHKGFQFDVKLFWVWIINALFHSVLLFWLPMYAVKNDIIWSSGKEGGYLVLGNMVYTYVVVTVCMKAGLHMNYWTWLTHLAIWGSIIAWFLLIVLYSRFWPTLPFGQVMAGMDKMLFTSPVFWFGIVLIPLAVLVTDICIIAFKSTVFKTLSESVRESEIRKTDPHSVMDETKNSCFWRYILLLRKPSYWCSQSTWNVDERQRSY
;
A
#
# COMPACT_ATOMS: atom_id res chain seq x y z
N THR A 1 15.58 -10.08 34.42
CA THR A 1 16.46 -10.88 35.31
C THR A 1 15.97 -10.72 36.74
N LEU A 2 16.14 -11.72 37.58
CA LEU A 2 15.80 -11.69 39.00
C LEU A 2 17.01 -12.15 39.80
N CYS A 3 17.32 -11.46 40.90
CA CYS A 3 18.39 -11.83 41.83
C CYS A 3 17.79 -12.51 43.06
N PHE A 4 18.41 -13.60 43.52
CA PHE A 4 18.03 -14.31 44.73
C PHE A 4 19.11 -14.10 45.78
N ALA A 5 18.72 -13.60 46.94
CA ALA A 5 19.60 -13.40 48.07
C ALA A 5 18.97 -14.00 49.34
N THR A 6 19.80 -14.40 50.29
CA THR A 6 19.37 -14.99 51.56
C THR A 6 20.06 -14.31 52.72
N VAL A 7 19.44 -14.38 53.90
CA VAL A 7 20.07 -13.97 55.17
C VAL A 7 19.63 -14.94 56.25
N ASP A 8 20.59 -15.40 57.04
CA ASP A 8 20.30 -16.25 58.20
C ASP A 8 19.93 -15.34 59.38
N LEU A 9 18.74 -15.55 59.93
CA LEU A 9 18.20 -14.73 61.02
C LEU A 9 18.25 -15.51 62.34
N SER A 10 18.58 -14.83 63.43
CA SER A 10 18.43 -15.40 64.77
C SER A 10 16.93 -15.47 65.14
N GLU A 11 16.54 -16.50 65.90
CA GLU A 11 15.15 -16.71 66.31
C GLU A 11 14.60 -15.52 67.12
N ARG A 12 15.47 -14.84 67.89
CA ARG A 12 15.14 -13.62 68.62
C ARG A 12 14.81 -12.46 67.67
N THR A 13 15.69 -12.19 66.69
CA THR A 13 15.50 -11.12 65.70
C THR A 13 14.23 -11.34 64.87
N TYR A 14 13.99 -12.59 64.46
CA TYR A 14 12.76 -12.95 63.74
C TYR A 14 11.50 -12.74 64.60
N SER A 15 11.54 -13.13 65.87
CA SER A 15 10.39 -12.97 66.78
C SER A 15 10.05 -11.50 67.03
N GLU A 16 11.07 -10.65 67.26
CA GLU A 16 10.93 -9.21 67.43
C GLU A 16 10.36 -8.54 66.16
N TRP A 17 10.87 -8.92 64.97
CA TRP A 17 10.35 -8.45 63.70
C TRP A 17 8.91 -8.90 63.43
N LYS A 18 8.58 -10.17 63.71
CA LYS A 18 7.25 -10.75 63.49
C LYS A 18 6.17 -9.99 64.26
N GLU A 19 6.45 -9.60 65.50
CA GLU A 19 5.51 -8.81 66.29
C GLU A 19 5.29 -7.40 65.70
N MET A 20 6.37 -6.76 65.22
CA MET A 20 6.27 -5.47 64.52
C MET A 20 5.50 -5.59 63.20
N TYR A 21 5.77 -6.63 62.42
CA TYR A 21 5.08 -6.90 61.16
C TYR A 21 3.59 -7.20 61.37
N GLN A 22 3.24 -7.99 62.39
CA GLN A 22 1.84 -8.23 62.75
C GLN A 22 1.12 -6.94 63.15
N LYS A 23 1.76 -6.09 63.97
CA LYS A 23 1.21 -4.76 64.31
C LYS A 23 0.99 -3.90 63.07
N ALA A 24 1.93 -3.92 62.12
CA ALA A 24 1.80 -3.23 60.84
C ALA A 24 0.62 -3.77 60.01
N CYS A 25 0.45 -5.09 59.90
CA CYS A 25 -0.68 -5.72 59.19
C CYS A 25 -2.04 -5.39 59.80
N THR A 26 -2.11 -5.28 61.13
CA THR A 26 -3.36 -4.94 61.85
C THR A 26 -3.65 -3.44 61.91
N SER A 27 -2.76 -2.59 61.37
CA SER A 27 -2.94 -1.15 61.39
C SER A 27 -4.07 -0.71 60.46
N MET A 28 -4.99 0.12 60.98
CA MET A 28 -6.10 0.70 60.20
C MET A 28 -5.67 1.91 59.36
N GLN A 29 -4.56 2.57 59.71
CA GLN A 29 -4.02 3.73 59.00
C GLN A 29 -2.64 3.43 58.42
N ASN A 30 -2.38 3.87 57.18
CA ASN A 30 -1.12 3.73 56.46
C ASN A 30 -0.55 2.30 56.50
N ARG A 31 -1.43 1.30 56.35
CA ARG A 31 -1.08 -0.12 56.46
C ARG A 31 0.02 -0.53 55.49
N GLU A 32 -0.10 -0.13 54.22
CA GLU A 32 0.87 -0.47 53.18
C GLU A 32 2.27 0.06 53.50
N THR A 33 2.37 1.34 53.85
CA THR A 33 3.65 1.97 54.22
C THR A 33 4.29 1.30 55.44
N LYS A 34 3.50 0.98 56.47
CA LYS A 34 4.02 0.31 57.68
C LYS A 34 4.50 -1.12 57.41
N ILE A 35 3.84 -1.83 56.48
CA ILE A 35 4.28 -3.16 56.06
C ILE A 35 5.59 -3.06 55.28
N GLU A 36 5.71 -2.07 54.39
CA GLU A 36 6.92 -1.82 53.61
C GLU A 36 8.10 -1.41 54.50
N ASP A 37 7.88 -0.52 55.48
CA ASP A 37 8.89 -0.15 56.48
C ASP A 37 9.36 -1.37 57.29
N ALA A 38 8.42 -2.24 57.69
CA ALA A 38 8.75 -3.47 58.40
C ALA A 38 9.54 -4.44 57.51
N ALA A 39 9.19 -4.60 56.22
CA ALA A 39 9.95 -5.42 55.27
C ALA A 39 11.39 -4.87 55.09
N ASN A 40 11.54 -3.57 54.90
CA ASN A 40 12.85 -2.91 54.75
C ASN A 40 13.77 -3.06 55.97
N LEU A 41 13.23 -3.29 57.17
CA LEU A 41 14.03 -3.53 58.37
C LEU A 41 14.75 -4.88 58.36
N ILE A 42 14.14 -5.91 57.76
CA ILE A 42 14.68 -7.27 57.72
C ILE A 42 15.44 -7.57 56.42
N GLU A 43 15.14 -6.86 55.34
CA GLU A 43 15.79 -6.99 54.02
C GLU A 43 17.13 -6.23 53.94
N LYS A 44 18.00 -6.40 54.95
CA LYS A 44 19.34 -5.80 55.02
C LYS A 44 20.42 -6.88 55.07
N ASP A 45 21.62 -6.54 54.59
CA ASP A 45 22.82 -7.39 54.65
C ASP A 45 22.63 -8.80 54.04
N LEU A 46 21.85 -8.88 52.96
CA LEU A 46 21.56 -10.14 52.26
C LEU A 46 22.80 -10.67 51.51
N VAL A 47 22.98 -12.00 51.51
CA VAL A 47 23.99 -12.72 50.74
C VAL A 47 23.40 -13.14 49.39
N LEU A 48 23.94 -12.62 48.28
CA LEU A 48 23.52 -12.98 46.93
C LEU A 48 23.85 -14.46 46.65
N LEU A 49 22.81 -15.27 46.41
CA LEU A 49 22.94 -16.68 46.06
C LEU A 49 23.13 -16.88 44.55
N GLY A 50 22.48 -16.05 43.75
CA GLY A 50 22.57 -16.12 42.29
C GLY A 50 21.54 -15.24 41.59
N ALA A 51 21.51 -15.31 40.27
CA ALA A 51 20.54 -14.62 39.44
C ALA A 51 19.91 -15.57 38.42
N THR A 52 18.65 -15.32 38.07
CA THR A 52 17.96 -15.98 36.96
C THR A 52 17.63 -14.97 35.86
N ALA A 53 17.61 -15.46 34.63
CA ALA A 53 17.12 -14.72 33.49
C ALA A 53 15.95 -15.53 32.90
N VAL A 54 14.74 -14.98 33.02
CA VAL A 54 13.56 -15.49 32.32
C VAL A 54 13.46 -14.72 31.02
N GLU A 55 13.52 -15.43 29.89
CA GLU A 55 13.32 -14.86 28.57
C GLU A 55 11.87 -15.03 28.17
N ASP A 56 11.21 -13.91 27.89
CA ASP A 56 9.88 -13.93 27.29
C ASP A 56 10.03 -14.24 25.80
N LYS A 57 9.64 -15.44 25.40
CA LYS A 57 9.87 -15.92 24.04
C LYS A 57 8.88 -15.27 23.07
N LEU A 58 9.43 -14.51 22.14
CA LEU A 58 8.68 -14.03 20.99
C LEU A 58 8.18 -15.18 20.13
N GLN A 59 7.09 -14.96 19.40
CA GLN A 59 6.64 -15.88 18.36
C GLN A 59 7.75 -16.08 17.30
N GLU A 60 7.64 -17.19 16.57
CA GLU A 60 8.56 -17.54 15.50
C GLU A 60 8.68 -16.39 14.48
N GLN A 61 9.92 -16.00 14.16
CA GLN A 61 10.25 -15.00 13.14
C GLN A 61 9.71 -13.58 13.37
N VAL A 62 9.34 -13.21 14.60
CA VAL A 62 8.97 -11.82 14.92
C VAL A 62 10.11 -10.84 14.63
N PRO A 63 11.37 -11.07 15.06
CA PRO A 63 12.47 -10.13 14.81
C PRO A 63 12.76 -9.94 13.32
N GLU A 64 12.69 -11.01 12.53
CA GLU A 64 12.88 -10.99 11.08
C GLU A 64 11.75 -10.23 10.40
N THR A 65 10.52 -10.40 10.89
CA THR A 65 9.33 -9.72 10.37
C THR A 65 9.40 -8.22 10.61
N ILE A 66 9.67 -7.78 11.83
CA ILE A 66 9.80 -6.34 12.15
C ILE A 66 10.96 -5.73 11.35
N ALA A 67 12.10 -6.40 11.26
CA ALA A 67 13.22 -5.91 10.46
C ALA A 67 12.87 -5.75 8.98
N ALA A 68 12.06 -6.66 8.42
CA ALA A 68 11.60 -6.57 7.04
C ALA A 68 10.57 -5.45 6.84
N LEU A 69 9.63 -5.24 7.78
CA LEU A 69 8.68 -4.11 7.76
C LEU A 69 9.42 -2.76 7.79
N ILE A 70 10.42 -2.62 8.66
CA ILE A 70 11.24 -1.41 8.73
C ILE A 70 12.04 -1.21 7.42
N LYS A 71 12.58 -2.27 6.82
CA LYS A 71 13.25 -2.20 5.49
C LYS A 71 12.30 -1.80 4.35
N ALA A 72 11.00 -1.98 4.54
CA ALA A 72 9.94 -1.56 3.63
C ALA A 72 9.42 -0.13 3.93
N ASP A 73 10.14 0.65 4.76
CA ASP A 73 9.76 1.98 5.23
C ASP A 73 8.38 2.02 5.95
N ILE A 74 8.02 0.93 6.62
CA ILE A 74 6.85 0.88 7.51
C ILE A 74 7.31 1.24 8.93
N ASN A 75 6.75 2.32 9.48
CA ASN A 75 6.96 2.68 10.88
C ASN A 75 6.18 1.74 11.79
N VAL A 76 6.87 1.07 12.71
CA VAL A 76 6.27 0.09 13.63
C VAL A 76 6.17 0.70 15.02
N TRP A 77 4.95 0.76 15.54
CA TRP A 77 4.64 1.29 16.88
C TRP A 77 4.10 0.16 17.75
N VAL A 78 4.60 0.06 18.99
CA VAL A 78 4.22 -1.00 19.94
C VAL A 78 3.39 -0.35 21.06
N LEU A 79 2.14 -0.79 21.22
CA LEU A 79 1.25 -0.29 22.26
C LEU A 79 0.94 -1.46 23.23
N THR A 80 1.56 -1.47 24.41
CA THR A 80 1.43 -2.56 25.39
C THR A 80 0.91 -2.11 26.75
N GLY A 81 0.18 -3.00 27.43
CA GLY A 81 -0.21 -2.84 28.82
C GLY A 81 0.93 -3.13 29.82
N ASP A 82 2.07 -3.61 29.35
CA ASP A 82 3.19 -4.02 30.20
C ASP A 82 3.99 -2.85 30.78
N LYS A 83 4.83 -3.16 31.76
CA LYS A 83 5.81 -2.21 32.32
C LYS A 83 6.83 -1.79 31.28
N GLN A 84 7.35 -0.58 31.46
CA GLN A 84 8.32 0.03 30.55
C GLN A 84 9.58 -0.81 30.36
N GLU A 85 10.15 -1.40 31.42
CA GLU A 85 11.37 -2.19 31.29
C GLU A 85 11.13 -3.43 30.41
N THR A 86 9.98 -4.08 30.56
CA THR A 86 9.58 -5.22 29.74
C THR A 86 9.39 -4.82 28.28
N ALA A 87 8.68 -3.71 28.03
CA ALA A 87 8.43 -3.23 26.67
C ALA A 87 9.73 -2.84 25.93
N ILE A 88 10.68 -2.21 26.63
CA ILE A 88 12.01 -1.89 26.08
C ILE A 88 12.79 -3.17 25.78
N ASN A 89 12.77 -4.16 26.67
CA ASN A 89 13.43 -5.45 26.45
C ASN A 89 12.84 -6.21 25.25
N ILE A 90 11.51 -6.18 25.08
CA ILE A 90 10.83 -6.71 23.88
C ILE A 90 11.25 -5.92 22.64
N GLY A 91 11.37 -4.58 22.74
CA GLY A 91 11.87 -3.72 21.67
C GLY A 91 13.27 -4.10 21.18
N TYR A 92 14.19 -4.44 22.09
CA TYR A 92 15.52 -4.96 21.74
C TYR A 92 15.47 -6.37 21.16
N SER A 93 14.73 -7.28 21.81
CA SER A 93 14.62 -8.69 21.39
C SER A 93 13.99 -8.84 20.00
N SER A 94 13.04 -7.95 19.68
CA SER A 94 12.35 -7.92 18.39
C SER A 94 13.07 -7.12 17.30
N ARG A 95 14.28 -6.57 17.59
CA ARG A 95 15.06 -5.69 16.70
C ARG A 95 14.32 -4.43 16.25
N LEU A 96 13.30 -4.01 17.00
CA LEU A 96 12.67 -2.70 16.82
C LEU A 96 13.65 -1.59 17.24
N ILE A 97 14.36 -1.82 18.34
CA ILE A 97 15.42 -0.96 18.86
C ILE A 97 16.77 -1.63 18.60
N SER A 98 17.72 -0.90 18.02
CA SER A 98 19.10 -1.36 17.85
C SER A 98 19.99 -0.83 18.98
N HIS A 99 21.03 -1.57 19.37
CA HIS A 99 22.04 -1.09 20.32
C HIS A 99 22.79 0.10 19.71
N GLY A 100 22.49 1.32 20.19
CA GLY A 100 22.99 2.59 19.63
C GLY A 100 21.91 3.55 19.15
N THR A 101 20.64 3.12 19.10
CA THR A 101 19.50 4.01 18.85
C THR A 101 19.22 4.83 20.13
N PRO A 102 19.31 6.18 20.11
CA PRO A 102 18.90 7.02 21.23
C PRO A 102 17.43 6.81 21.59
N LEU A 103 17.15 6.76 22.90
CA LEU A 103 15.81 6.62 23.47
C LEU A 103 15.35 7.97 24.03
N LEU A 104 14.20 8.45 23.56
CA LEU A 104 13.50 9.59 24.15
C LEU A 104 12.42 9.04 25.07
N ILE A 105 12.45 9.38 26.36
CA ILE A 105 11.53 8.83 27.36
C ILE A 105 10.61 9.95 27.85
N LEU A 106 9.31 9.80 27.65
CA LEU A 106 8.27 10.71 28.12
C LEU A 106 7.59 10.14 29.37
N ASN A 107 8.19 10.42 30.52
CA ASN A 107 7.71 10.02 31.84
C ASN A 107 7.55 11.23 32.74
N GLU A 108 6.40 11.90 32.63
CA GLU A 108 6.03 13.05 33.44
C GLU A 108 4.63 12.87 34.05
N PRO A 109 4.48 13.04 35.38
CA PRO A 109 3.19 12.91 36.05
C PRO A 109 2.35 14.20 35.98
N SER A 110 2.89 15.29 35.44
CA SER A 110 2.23 16.59 35.32
C SER A 110 2.16 17.08 33.88
N LEU A 111 1.12 17.85 33.55
CA LEU A 111 0.92 18.40 32.21
C LEU A 111 2.04 19.40 31.86
N ASP A 112 2.39 20.29 32.78
CA ASP A 112 3.42 21.31 32.55
C ASP A 112 4.82 20.71 32.41
N GLY A 113 5.15 19.69 33.22
CA GLY A 113 6.40 18.95 33.08
C GLY A 113 6.48 18.24 31.73
N LEU A 114 5.39 17.60 31.30
CA LEU A 114 5.33 16.95 29.99
C LEU A 114 5.50 17.95 28.84
N ARG A 115 4.88 19.13 28.94
CA ARG A 115 5.02 20.21 27.94
C ARG A 115 6.48 20.64 27.80
N GLU A 116 7.16 20.90 28.92
CA GLU A 116 8.57 21.30 28.90
C GLU A 116 9.45 20.20 28.29
N LEU A 117 9.20 18.94 28.65
CA LEU A 117 9.93 17.79 28.13
C LEU A 117 9.70 17.58 26.63
N LEU A 118 8.45 17.73 26.16
CA LEU A 118 8.11 17.68 24.74
C LEU A 118 8.84 18.78 23.96
N HIS A 119 8.83 20.01 24.46
CA HIS A 119 9.57 21.11 23.83
C HIS A 119 11.08 20.85 23.80
N ARG A 120 11.64 20.29 24.87
CA ARG A 120 13.07 19.93 24.94
C ARG A 120 13.44 18.90 23.87
N HIS A 121 12.71 17.79 23.78
CA HIS A 121 12.97 16.75 22.78
C HIS A 121 12.69 17.21 21.34
N THR A 122 11.69 18.08 21.16
CA THR A 122 11.41 18.72 19.88
C THR A 122 12.57 19.63 19.46
N ALA A 123 13.14 20.38 20.40
CA ALA A 123 14.31 21.23 20.16
C ALA A 123 15.59 20.42 19.89
N GLU A 124 15.80 19.30 20.59
CA GLU A 124 16.89 18.36 20.34
C GLU A 124 16.83 17.76 18.93
N LEU A 125 15.63 17.49 18.42
CA LEU A 125 15.43 17.02 17.04
C LEU A 125 15.61 18.14 16.01
N GLY A 126 15.31 19.40 16.35
CA GLY A 126 15.56 20.58 15.50
C GLY A 126 15.02 20.43 14.08
N GLU A 127 15.89 20.51 13.07
CA GLU A 127 15.54 20.34 11.64
C GLU A 127 15.12 18.91 11.25
N ALA A 128 15.32 17.93 12.13
CA ALA A 128 14.92 16.54 11.94
C ALA A 128 13.45 16.31 12.32
N LEU A 129 12.79 17.31 12.92
CA LEU A 129 11.38 17.25 13.28
C LEU A 129 10.49 17.16 12.02
N GLY A 130 9.54 16.23 12.04
CA GLY A 130 8.62 15.96 10.94
C GLY A 130 9.23 15.19 9.76
N LYS A 131 10.52 14.83 9.81
CA LYS A 131 11.16 13.97 8.81
C LYS A 131 11.11 12.51 9.25
N SER A 132 10.51 11.68 8.42
CA SER A 132 10.41 10.22 8.60
C SER A 132 11.75 9.55 8.24
N ASN A 133 12.70 9.44 9.19
CA ASN A 133 13.77 8.42 9.22
C ASN A 133 14.84 8.62 10.32
N ASN A 134 14.58 9.41 11.37
CA ASN A 134 15.58 9.58 12.41
C ASN A 134 15.73 8.28 13.18
N ASN A 135 16.97 7.82 13.38
CA ASN A 135 17.24 6.61 14.14
C ASN A 135 17.08 6.87 15.65
N VAL A 136 15.87 7.21 16.07
CA VAL A 136 15.47 7.54 17.44
C VAL A 136 14.21 6.74 17.77
N CYS A 137 14.13 6.22 19.00
CA CYS A 137 12.93 5.54 19.51
C CYS A 137 12.30 6.37 20.63
N LEU A 138 10.99 6.58 20.55
CA LEU A 138 10.21 7.24 21.59
C LEU A 138 9.59 6.20 22.52
N VAL A 139 9.67 6.41 23.83
CA VAL A 139 9.02 5.58 24.85
C VAL A 139 8.12 6.48 25.70
N VAL A 140 6.85 6.11 25.85
CA VAL A 140 5.86 6.89 26.59
C VAL A 140 5.12 6.02 27.58
N ASP A 141 5.00 6.46 28.83
CA ASP A 141 4.16 5.80 29.84
C ASP A 141 2.68 6.19 29.72
N GLY A 142 1.78 5.29 30.10
CA GLY A 142 0.34 5.47 30.02
C GLY A 142 -0.18 6.69 30.81
N GLN A 143 0.46 7.08 31.92
CA GLN A 143 0.08 8.29 32.66
C GLN A 143 0.41 9.55 31.87
N SER A 144 1.62 9.63 31.31
CA SER A 144 2.05 10.75 30.47
C SER A 144 1.27 10.80 29.16
N LEU A 145 0.93 9.64 28.59
CA LEU A 145 0.13 9.54 27.37
C LEU A 145 -1.25 10.20 27.52
N LYS A 146 -1.88 10.11 28.70
CA LYS A 146 -3.15 10.80 28.97
C LYS A 146 -3.04 12.32 28.78
N PHE A 147 -1.93 12.92 29.24
CA PHE A 147 -1.67 14.35 29.03
C PHE A 147 -1.21 14.65 27.60
N ALA A 148 -0.44 13.75 26.99
CA ALA A 148 0.03 13.90 25.61
C ALA A 148 -1.12 13.90 24.58
N LEU A 149 -2.17 13.11 24.85
CA LEU A 149 -3.38 13.04 24.01
C LEU A 149 -4.38 14.19 24.27
N SER A 150 -4.10 15.05 25.27
CA SER A 150 -4.92 16.24 25.52
C SER A 150 -4.89 17.21 24.35
N HIS A 151 -5.95 18.03 24.20
CA HIS A 151 -6.10 18.94 23.07
C HIS A 151 -4.92 19.93 22.91
N GLU A 152 -4.26 20.28 24.01
CA GLU A 152 -3.15 21.23 24.04
C GLU A 152 -1.87 20.63 23.45
N LEU A 153 -1.52 19.39 23.81
CA LEU A 153 -0.22 18.78 23.48
C LEU A 153 -0.28 17.78 22.30
N ARG A 154 -1.48 17.33 21.89
CA ARG A 154 -1.64 16.26 20.89
C ARG A 154 -0.92 16.49 19.57
N ARG A 155 -0.82 17.75 19.10
CA ARG A 155 -0.16 18.08 17.83
C ARG A 155 1.35 17.97 17.92
N GLU A 156 1.92 18.49 19.00
CA GLU A 156 3.37 18.42 19.26
C GLU A 156 3.79 16.98 19.51
N PHE A 157 3.01 16.25 20.31
CA PHE A 157 3.20 14.83 20.53
C PHE A 157 3.18 14.03 19.22
N LEU A 158 2.21 14.28 18.33
CA LEU A 158 2.13 13.62 17.04
C LEU A 158 3.35 13.93 16.15
N GLN A 159 3.79 15.19 16.11
CA GLN A 159 4.99 15.58 15.34
C GLN A 159 6.24 14.86 15.85
N LEU A 160 6.41 14.76 17.16
CA LEU A 160 7.50 14.01 17.78
C LEU A 160 7.44 12.53 17.39
N CYS A 161 6.26 11.91 17.47
CA CYS A 161 6.07 10.50 17.11
C CYS A 161 6.41 10.20 15.64
N ILE A 162 5.96 11.04 14.70
CA ILE A 162 6.23 10.86 13.25
C ILE A 162 7.72 11.07 12.93
N SER A 163 8.44 11.82 13.76
CA SER A 163 9.88 12.05 13.63
C SER A 163 10.71 10.85 14.09
N CYS A 164 10.14 9.97 14.92
CA CYS A 164 10.81 8.80 15.44
C CYS A 164 10.63 7.60 14.51
N LYS A 165 11.65 6.73 14.43
CA LYS A 165 11.59 5.50 13.63
C LYS A 165 10.67 4.46 14.26
N SER A 166 10.63 4.42 15.59
CA SER A 166 9.78 3.54 16.37
C SER A 166 9.22 4.27 17.59
N VAL A 167 8.02 3.88 18.01
CA VAL A 167 7.35 4.41 19.20
C VAL A 167 6.88 3.23 20.03
N ILE A 168 7.12 3.29 21.34
CA ILE A 168 6.67 2.30 22.31
C ILE A 168 5.84 3.01 23.37
N CYS A 169 4.56 2.66 23.46
CA CYS A 169 3.69 3.11 24.55
C CYS A 169 3.49 1.98 25.55
N CYS A 170 3.82 2.23 26.81
CA CYS A 170 3.79 1.25 27.90
C CYS A 170 2.63 1.54 28.85
N ARG A 171 2.15 0.52 29.58
CA ARG A 171 1.02 0.62 30.52
C ARG A 171 -0.22 1.31 29.94
N VAL A 172 -0.50 1.12 28.65
CA VAL A 172 -1.64 1.76 27.99
C VAL A 172 -2.92 0.96 28.16
N SER A 173 -4.02 1.66 28.45
CA SER A 173 -5.36 1.06 28.47
C SER A 173 -5.89 0.79 27.05
N PRO A 174 -6.87 -0.12 26.87
CA PRO A 174 -7.51 -0.37 25.57
C PRO A 174 -8.02 0.89 24.87
N MET A 175 -8.59 1.83 25.64
CA MET A 175 -9.07 3.11 25.10
C MET A 175 -7.92 3.99 24.60
N GLN A 176 -6.83 4.07 25.36
CA GLN A 176 -5.65 4.85 24.94
C GLN A 176 -5.00 4.28 23.67
N LYS A 177 -4.97 2.95 23.52
CA LYS A 177 -4.50 2.32 22.26
C LYS A 177 -5.29 2.83 21.05
N ALA A 178 -6.62 2.84 21.18
CA ALA A 178 -7.53 3.32 20.15
C ALA A 178 -7.36 4.83 19.86
N GLU A 179 -7.19 5.65 20.90
CA GLU A 179 -6.94 7.10 20.75
C GLU A 179 -5.62 7.41 20.05
N VAL A 180 -4.55 6.65 20.31
CA VAL A 180 -3.27 6.80 19.60
C VAL A 180 -3.43 6.49 18.11
N VAL A 181 -4.12 5.40 17.78
CA VAL A 181 -4.39 5.04 16.37
C VAL A 181 -5.25 6.10 15.69
N ASP A 182 -6.29 6.61 16.36
CA ASP A 182 -7.15 7.66 15.83
C ASP A 182 -6.38 8.97 15.61
N LEU A 183 -5.50 9.35 16.54
CA LEU A 183 -4.63 10.53 16.40
C LEU A 183 -3.78 10.45 15.13
N VAL A 184 -3.15 9.30 14.84
CA VAL A 184 -2.34 9.13 13.63
C VAL A 184 -3.21 9.10 12.38
N THR A 185 -4.31 8.36 12.43
CA THR A 185 -5.22 8.14 11.29
C THR A 185 -5.91 9.43 10.86
N SER A 186 -6.40 10.23 11.82
CA SER A 186 -7.17 11.45 11.57
C SER A 186 -6.29 12.67 11.26
N ASN A 187 -5.02 12.68 11.68
CA ASN A 187 -4.13 13.84 11.51
C ASN A 187 -3.00 13.62 10.49
N THR A 188 -2.83 12.41 9.97
CA THR A 188 -1.86 12.13 8.88
C THR A 188 -2.57 11.63 7.63
N LYS A 189 -1.91 11.70 6.47
CA LYS A 189 -2.40 11.08 5.22
C LYS A 189 -1.94 9.62 5.08
N SER A 190 -1.35 9.05 6.12
CA SER A 190 -0.76 7.72 6.10
C SER A 190 -1.83 6.66 6.34
N VAL A 191 -1.70 5.53 5.66
CA VAL A 191 -2.54 4.35 5.92
C VAL A 191 -2.02 3.67 7.18
N THR A 192 -2.91 3.41 8.12
CA THR A 192 -2.60 2.80 9.42
C THR A 192 -3.09 1.36 9.45
N LEU A 193 -2.27 0.48 10.01
CA LEU A 193 -2.62 -0.92 10.27
C LEU A 193 -2.49 -1.18 11.77
N ALA A 194 -3.50 -1.80 12.35
CA ALA A 194 -3.47 -2.25 13.74
C ALA A 194 -3.54 -3.78 13.79
N ILE A 195 -2.70 -4.38 14.63
CA ILE A 195 -2.65 -5.83 14.85
C ILE A 195 -2.72 -6.15 16.33
N GLY A 196 -3.52 -7.15 16.71
CA GLY A 196 -3.67 -7.60 18.09
C GLY A 196 -4.31 -8.98 18.17
N ASP A 197 -4.20 -9.62 19.34
CA ASP A 197 -4.68 -10.97 19.61
C ASP A 197 -5.85 -10.99 20.60
N GLY A 198 -5.93 -10.00 21.49
CA GLY A 198 -6.89 -9.98 22.60
C GLY A 198 -8.07 -9.01 22.44
N ALA A 199 -9.05 -9.16 23.32
CA ALA A 199 -10.19 -8.24 23.44
C ALA A 199 -9.75 -6.78 23.72
N ASN A 200 -8.59 -6.60 24.37
CA ASN A 200 -7.98 -5.30 24.67
C ASN A 200 -7.57 -4.52 23.41
N ASP A 201 -7.41 -5.20 22.28
CA ASP A 201 -6.96 -4.61 21.02
C ASP A 201 -8.11 -4.36 20.04
N VAL A 202 -9.33 -4.83 20.34
CA VAL A 202 -10.50 -4.68 19.45
C VAL A 202 -10.76 -3.22 19.10
N ALA A 203 -10.76 -2.33 20.08
CA ALA A 203 -10.98 -0.91 19.85
C ALA A 203 -9.86 -0.27 19.01
N MET A 204 -8.61 -0.73 19.18
CA MET A 204 -7.46 -0.29 18.40
C MET A 204 -7.57 -0.76 16.93
N ILE A 205 -7.92 -2.04 16.73
CA ILE A 205 -8.12 -2.68 15.43
C ILE A 205 -9.19 -1.93 14.62
N GLN A 206 -10.34 -1.63 15.25
CA GLN A 206 -11.46 -0.96 14.59
C GLN A 206 -11.21 0.51 14.25
N LYS A 207 -10.20 1.14 14.86
CA LYS A 207 -9.84 2.55 14.58
C LYS A 207 -8.82 2.70 13.45
N ALA A 208 -8.09 1.64 13.11
CA ALA A 208 -7.15 1.67 12.00
C ALA A 208 -7.85 1.59 10.64
N HIS A 209 -7.16 1.96 9.57
CA HIS A 209 -7.68 1.75 8.21
C HIS A 209 -7.74 0.26 7.83
N VAL A 210 -6.82 -0.54 8.38
CA VAL A 210 -6.79 -2.00 8.22
C VAL A 210 -6.56 -2.65 9.59
N GLY A 211 -7.51 -3.47 10.01
CA GLY A 211 -7.44 -4.26 11.23
C GLY A 211 -7.01 -5.70 10.98
N VAL A 212 -6.00 -6.18 11.72
CA VAL A 212 -5.52 -7.56 11.64
C VAL A 212 -5.64 -8.25 13.00
N GLY A 213 -6.40 -9.33 13.08
CA GLY A 213 -6.57 -10.12 14.30
C GLY A 213 -5.71 -11.38 14.29
N ILE A 214 -4.94 -11.60 15.35
CA ILE A 214 -4.21 -12.86 15.55
C ILE A 214 -5.17 -13.89 16.16
N SER A 215 -5.42 -14.98 15.42
CA SER A 215 -6.24 -16.10 15.90
C SER A 215 -5.43 -16.96 16.88
N GLY A 216 -5.57 -16.67 18.17
CA GLY A 216 -4.95 -17.42 19.27
C GLY A 216 -5.89 -18.48 19.89
N VAL A 217 -5.35 -19.25 20.82
CA VAL A 217 -6.10 -20.29 21.57
C VAL A 217 -6.95 -19.67 22.69
N GLU A 218 -6.56 -18.49 23.18
CA GLU A 218 -7.14 -17.86 24.37
C GLU A 218 -8.38 -16.99 24.09
N GLY A 219 -8.60 -16.61 22.83
CA GLY A 219 -9.76 -15.80 22.43
C GLY A 219 -9.82 -15.52 20.93
N LEU A 220 -11.04 -15.46 20.39
CA LEU A 220 -11.31 -15.14 18.98
C LEU A 220 -11.87 -13.72 18.81
N GLN A 221 -11.96 -12.90 19.87
CA GLN A 221 -12.61 -11.59 19.78
C GLN A 221 -11.88 -10.65 18.82
N ALA A 222 -10.55 -10.58 18.89
CA ALA A 222 -9.76 -9.75 17.97
C ALA A 222 -9.90 -10.23 16.52
N ALA A 223 -9.86 -11.54 16.29
CA ALA A 223 -10.06 -12.15 14.97
C ALA A 223 -11.44 -11.82 14.38
N CYS A 224 -12.52 -11.95 15.16
CA CYS A 224 -13.88 -11.65 14.71
C CYS A 224 -14.13 -10.15 14.47
N ALA A 225 -13.35 -9.28 15.10
CA ALA A 225 -13.48 -7.82 14.97
C ALA A 225 -12.48 -7.20 13.98
N SER A 226 -11.70 -8.02 13.27
CA SER A 226 -10.65 -7.60 12.33
C SER A 226 -11.06 -7.79 10.87
N ASP A 227 -10.44 -7.03 9.96
CA ASP A 227 -10.63 -7.18 8.51
C ASP A 227 -9.96 -8.46 7.99
N TYR A 228 -8.79 -8.79 8.56
CA TYR A 228 -8.04 -10.00 8.24
C TYR A 228 -7.68 -10.73 9.52
N SER A 229 -7.86 -12.06 9.54
CA SER A 229 -7.34 -12.89 10.62
C SER A 229 -6.17 -13.77 10.16
N ILE A 230 -5.08 -13.74 10.92
CA ILE A 230 -3.87 -14.55 10.70
C ILE A 230 -3.55 -15.35 11.97
N ALA A 231 -2.93 -16.53 11.83
CA ALA A 231 -2.62 -17.35 13.01
C ALA A 231 -1.36 -16.88 13.77
N GLN A 232 -0.40 -16.25 13.09
CA GLN A 232 0.90 -15.86 13.67
C GLN A 232 1.37 -14.55 13.05
N PHE A 233 2.15 -13.78 13.82
CA PHE A 233 2.65 -12.47 13.39
C PHE A 233 3.47 -12.53 12.09
N ARG A 234 4.27 -13.59 11.88
CA ARG A 234 5.10 -13.76 10.65
C ARG A 234 4.32 -13.75 9.35
N PHE A 235 3.03 -14.14 9.36
CA PHE A 235 2.21 -14.15 8.16
C PHE A 235 1.82 -12.76 7.69
N LEU A 236 2.01 -11.74 8.54
CA LEU A 236 1.85 -10.33 8.17
C LEU A 236 2.77 -9.93 7.01
N LEU A 237 3.99 -10.50 6.92
CA LEU A 237 4.89 -10.25 5.79
C LEU A 237 4.26 -10.64 4.45
N LYS A 238 3.69 -11.84 4.38
CA LYS A 238 3.05 -12.33 3.15
C LYS A 238 1.77 -11.56 2.85
N LEU A 239 0.98 -11.24 3.87
CA LEU A 239 -0.23 -10.43 3.72
C LEU A 239 0.09 -9.05 3.12
N LEU A 240 1.12 -8.36 3.61
CA LEU A 240 1.46 -7.02 3.12
C LEU A 240 2.26 -7.06 1.82
N PHE A 241 3.42 -7.73 1.80
CA PHE A 241 4.35 -7.63 0.68
C PHE A 241 3.91 -8.38 -0.56
N VAL A 242 3.16 -9.47 -0.40
CA VAL A 242 2.65 -10.23 -1.55
C VAL A 242 1.23 -9.76 -1.86
N HIS A 243 0.30 -10.00 -0.95
CA HIS A 243 -1.12 -9.74 -1.24
C HIS A 243 -1.44 -8.24 -1.30
N GLY A 244 -0.88 -7.44 -0.38
CA GLY A 244 -1.07 -5.98 -0.38
C GLY A 244 -0.52 -5.30 -1.63
N SER A 245 0.75 -5.56 -1.98
CA SER A 245 1.36 -4.99 -3.19
C SER A 245 0.66 -5.42 -4.49
N TRP A 246 0.32 -6.71 -4.61
CA TRP A 246 -0.41 -7.19 -5.78
C TRP A 246 -1.79 -6.56 -5.87
N ASN A 247 -2.57 -6.56 -4.79
CA ASN A 247 -3.91 -5.99 -4.78
C ASN A 247 -3.89 -4.50 -5.12
N TYR A 248 -2.93 -3.75 -4.57
CA TYR A 248 -2.80 -2.32 -4.85
C TYR A 248 -2.53 -2.05 -6.33
N SER A 249 -1.55 -2.73 -6.93
CA SER A 249 -1.22 -2.55 -8.35
C SER A 249 -2.37 -2.98 -9.27
N ARG A 250 -2.97 -4.15 -9.00
CA ARG A 250 -4.13 -4.66 -9.73
C ARG A 250 -5.30 -3.69 -9.72
N LEU A 251 -5.62 -3.14 -8.55
CA LEU A 251 -6.72 -2.19 -8.40
C LEU A 251 -6.45 -0.89 -9.15
N CYS A 252 -5.21 -0.38 -9.10
CA CYS A 252 -4.83 0.83 -9.84
C CYS A 252 -5.02 0.65 -11.35
N GLU A 253 -4.45 -0.41 -11.93
CA GLU A 253 -4.57 -0.69 -13.37
C GLU A 253 -6.02 -0.97 -13.77
N LEU A 254 -6.77 -1.73 -12.96
CA LEU A 254 -8.19 -2.00 -13.20
C LEU A 254 -9.00 -0.70 -13.27
N ILE A 255 -8.80 0.23 -12.34
CA ILE A 255 -9.52 1.51 -12.31
C ILE A 255 -9.16 2.34 -13.55
N LEU A 256 -7.87 2.53 -13.82
CA LEU A 256 -7.39 3.34 -14.94
C LEU A 256 -7.90 2.80 -16.29
N TYR A 257 -7.77 1.48 -16.49
CA TYR A 257 -8.28 0.82 -17.68
C TYR A 257 -9.81 0.91 -17.80
N SER A 258 -10.54 0.77 -16.69
CA SER A 258 -12.01 0.86 -16.68
C SER A 258 -12.52 2.24 -17.09
N PHE A 259 -11.86 3.32 -16.66
CA PHE A 259 -12.18 4.67 -17.15
C PHE A 259 -11.82 4.84 -18.62
N TYR A 260 -10.62 4.40 -19.00
CA TYR A 260 -10.14 4.49 -20.38
C TYR A 260 -11.09 3.82 -21.38
N LYS A 261 -11.49 2.56 -21.13
CA LYS A 261 -12.35 1.81 -22.08
C LYS A 261 -13.72 2.46 -22.28
N ASN A 262 -14.26 3.09 -21.23
CA ASN A 262 -15.57 3.72 -21.26
C ASN A 262 -15.53 5.03 -22.02
N ILE A 263 -14.56 5.87 -21.68
CA ILE A 263 -14.35 7.15 -22.37
C ILE A 263 -14.07 6.92 -23.85
N CYS A 264 -13.27 5.91 -24.17
CA CYS A 264 -12.96 5.56 -25.55
C CYS A 264 -14.22 5.26 -26.38
N LEU A 265 -15.19 4.49 -25.85
CA LEU A 265 -16.44 4.21 -26.55
C LEU A 265 -17.35 5.45 -26.62
N TYR A 266 -17.67 6.05 -25.47
CA TYR A 266 -18.73 7.07 -25.42
C TYR A 266 -18.32 8.39 -26.08
N VAL A 267 -17.02 8.74 -26.07
CA VAL A 267 -16.55 9.96 -26.76
C VAL A 267 -16.62 9.81 -28.28
N MET A 268 -16.63 8.59 -28.83
CA MET A 268 -16.87 8.43 -30.28
C MET A 268 -18.26 8.88 -30.70
N GLU A 269 -19.28 8.75 -29.84
CA GLU A 269 -20.61 9.30 -30.12
C GLU A 269 -20.59 10.83 -30.18
N LEU A 270 -19.71 11.48 -29.42
CA LEU A 270 -19.49 12.93 -29.52
C LEU A 270 -18.87 13.31 -30.88
N TRP A 271 -17.89 12.54 -31.36
CA TRP A 271 -17.33 12.76 -32.70
C TRP A 271 -18.37 12.56 -33.80
N PHE A 272 -19.24 11.56 -33.64
CA PHE A 272 -20.37 11.35 -34.55
C PHE A 272 -21.44 12.44 -34.46
N ALA A 273 -21.70 13.00 -33.27
CA ALA A 273 -22.60 14.13 -33.10
C ALA A 273 -22.11 15.36 -33.86
N ILE A 274 -20.79 15.63 -33.83
CA ILE A 274 -20.18 16.71 -34.62
C ILE A 274 -20.37 16.47 -36.11
N TYR A 275 -20.12 15.25 -36.58
CA TYR A 275 -20.29 14.89 -37.99
C TYR A 275 -21.76 14.98 -38.46
N SER A 276 -22.70 14.56 -37.62
CA SER A 276 -24.14 14.56 -37.93
C SER A 276 -24.86 15.88 -37.61
N GLY A 277 -24.13 16.96 -37.35
CA GLY A 277 -24.70 18.29 -37.10
C GLY A 277 -25.54 18.38 -35.83
N TRP A 278 -25.18 17.64 -34.78
CA TRP A 278 -25.87 17.58 -33.48
C TRP A 278 -27.31 17.08 -33.54
N SER A 279 -27.62 16.23 -34.51
CA SER A 279 -28.97 15.66 -34.72
C SER A 279 -29.51 14.79 -33.58
N GLY A 280 -28.64 14.33 -32.67
CA GLY A 280 -28.98 13.36 -31.61
C GLY A 280 -29.06 11.91 -32.08
N GLN A 281 -28.69 11.63 -33.34
CA GLN A 281 -28.59 10.27 -33.85
C GLN A 281 -27.43 9.53 -33.17
N ILE A 282 -27.70 8.32 -32.68
CA ILE A 282 -26.69 7.43 -32.10
C ILE A 282 -25.99 6.63 -33.21
N LEU A 283 -24.67 6.46 -33.08
CA LEU A 283 -23.86 5.68 -34.02
C LEU A 283 -24.02 4.17 -33.79
N PHE A 284 -24.04 3.77 -32.52
CA PHE A 284 -24.13 2.38 -32.10
C PHE A 284 -25.58 1.99 -31.81
N GLU A 285 -25.87 0.71 -31.93
CA GLU A 285 -27.20 0.19 -31.61
C GLU A 285 -27.39 0.08 -30.09
N ARG A 286 -28.62 0.35 -29.64
CA ARG A 286 -28.96 0.57 -28.22
C ARG A 286 -28.54 -0.58 -27.31
N TRP A 287 -28.74 -1.83 -27.71
CA TRP A 287 -28.34 -2.99 -26.92
C TRP A 287 -26.84 -3.22 -26.95
N THR A 288 -26.20 -3.01 -28.11
CA THR A 288 -24.73 -3.12 -28.21
C THR A 288 -24.02 -2.12 -27.28
N ILE A 289 -24.56 -0.92 -27.09
CA ILE A 289 -24.03 0.05 -26.11
C ILE A 289 -24.08 -0.53 -24.68
N GLY A 290 -25.22 -1.09 -24.27
CA GLY A 290 -25.39 -1.68 -22.94
C GLY A 290 -24.52 -2.93 -22.72
N LEU A 291 -24.37 -3.76 -23.74
CA LEU A 291 -23.58 -5.00 -23.69
C LEU A 291 -22.07 -4.76 -23.73
N TYR A 292 -21.61 -3.58 -24.16
CA TYR A 292 -20.19 -3.23 -24.18
C TYR A 292 -19.50 -3.50 -22.85
N ASN A 293 -20.07 -2.97 -21.77
CA ASN A 293 -19.47 -3.06 -20.43
C ASN A 293 -19.69 -4.39 -19.75
N VAL A 294 -20.78 -5.09 -20.08
CA VAL A 294 -21.22 -6.31 -19.40
C VAL A 294 -20.65 -7.56 -20.04
N LEU A 295 -20.62 -7.62 -21.37
CA LEU A 295 -20.26 -8.83 -22.11
C LEU A 295 -18.89 -8.71 -22.78
N PHE A 296 -18.66 -7.63 -23.52
CA PHE A 296 -17.46 -7.56 -24.38
C PHE A 296 -16.22 -7.04 -23.65
N THR A 297 -16.38 -6.23 -22.62
CA THR A 297 -15.23 -5.61 -21.93
C THR A 297 -15.24 -5.77 -20.42
N ALA A 298 -16.07 -6.67 -19.88
CA ALA A 298 -16.09 -7.00 -18.44
C ALA A 298 -14.94 -7.93 -18.03
N ALA A 299 -14.60 -8.90 -18.88
CA ALA A 299 -13.62 -9.93 -18.56
C ALA A 299 -12.16 -9.40 -18.47
N PRO A 300 -11.68 -8.52 -19.38
CA PRO A 300 -10.31 -7.99 -19.28
C PRO A 300 -9.97 -7.26 -17.98
N PRO A 301 -10.77 -6.30 -17.47
CA PRO A 301 -10.48 -5.64 -16.20
C PRO A 301 -10.56 -6.61 -15.02
N LEU A 302 -11.47 -7.58 -15.06
CA LEU A 302 -11.55 -8.61 -14.02
C LEU A 302 -10.29 -9.49 -13.98
N ALA A 303 -9.83 -9.94 -15.15
CA ALA A 303 -8.60 -10.72 -15.26
C ALA A 303 -7.38 -9.92 -14.78
N MET A 304 -7.29 -8.63 -15.13
CA MET A 304 -6.26 -7.72 -14.65
C MET A 304 -6.32 -7.54 -13.13
N GLY A 305 -7.52 -7.35 -12.57
CA GLY A 305 -7.75 -7.15 -11.15
C GLY A 305 -7.46 -8.35 -10.25
N ILE A 306 -7.49 -9.57 -10.80
CA ILE A 306 -7.36 -10.81 -10.02
C ILE A 306 -6.05 -11.54 -10.29
N LEU A 307 -5.64 -11.63 -11.55
CA LEU A 307 -4.59 -12.57 -11.99
C LEU A 307 -3.23 -11.90 -12.21
N ASP A 308 -3.19 -10.58 -12.42
CA ASP A 308 -1.95 -9.89 -12.80
C ASP A 308 -0.91 -9.93 -11.67
N GLN A 309 0.38 -10.08 -11.99
CA GLN A 309 1.45 -10.17 -11.01
C GLN A 309 2.65 -9.36 -11.48
N ILE A 310 3.13 -8.44 -10.64
CA ILE A 310 4.32 -7.65 -10.97
C ILE A 310 5.59 -8.49 -10.82
N CYS A 311 5.79 -9.10 -9.65
CA CYS A 311 6.90 -10.01 -9.35
C CYS A 311 6.36 -11.23 -8.59
N SER A 312 7.11 -12.34 -8.55
CA SER A 312 6.67 -13.51 -7.79
C SER A 312 6.63 -13.26 -6.28
N ALA A 313 5.84 -14.08 -5.57
CA ALA A 313 5.70 -13.99 -4.13
C ALA A 313 7.04 -14.16 -3.39
N ASN A 314 7.92 -15.05 -3.88
CA ASN A 314 9.22 -15.30 -3.25
C ASN A 314 10.14 -14.09 -3.36
N THR A 315 10.15 -13.43 -4.52
CA THR A 315 10.93 -12.21 -4.78
C THR A 315 10.44 -11.06 -3.91
N MET A 316 9.11 -10.87 -3.81
CA MET A 316 8.52 -9.83 -2.96
C MET A 316 8.86 -10.01 -1.47
N LEU A 317 8.92 -11.26 -0.99
CA LEU A 317 9.31 -11.57 0.40
C LEU A 317 10.81 -11.39 0.65
N HIS A 318 11.67 -11.75 -0.30
CA HIS A 318 13.13 -11.58 -0.18
C HIS A 318 13.55 -10.11 -0.21
N TYR A 319 12.80 -9.26 -0.92
CA TYR A 319 13.16 -7.87 -1.16
C TYR A 319 12.10 -6.87 -0.66
N PRO A 320 12.01 -6.65 0.67
CA PRO A 320 11.01 -5.77 1.29
C PRO A 320 10.93 -4.34 0.72
N ARG A 321 12.04 -3.81 0.19
CA ARG A 321 12.08 -2.46 -0.41
C ARG A 321 11.13 -2.31 -1.61
N LEU A 322 10.75 -3.40 -2.26
CA LEU A 322 9.75 -3.38 -3.33
C LEU A 322 8.39 -2.87 -2.86
N TYR A 323 8.07 -3.03 -1.57
CA TYR A 323 6.86 -2.50 -0.96
C TYR A 323 6.90 -0.97 -0.77
N SER A 324 8.07 -0.42 -0.40
CA SER A 324 8.27 1.04 -0.22
C SER A 324 8.20 1.81 -1.55
N HIS A 325 8.55 1.16 -2.66
CA HIS A 325 8.73 1.85 -3.93
C HIS A 325 7.39 2.43 -4.45
N LYS A 326 7.28 3.77 -4.43
CA LYS A 326 6.13 4.58 -4.86
C LYS A 326 5.74 4.45 -6.36
N GLY A 327 6.30 3.49 -7.08
CA GLY A 327 6.14 3.35 -8.53
C GLY A 327 4.70 3.13 -8.98
N PHE A 328 3.85 2.59 -8.11
CA PHE A 328 2.46 2.26 -8.40
C PHE A 328 1.45 3.10 -7.63
N GLN A 329 1.80 4.31 -7.18
CA GLN A 329 0.79 5.16 -6.55
C GLN A 329 -0.23 5.64 -7.57
N PHE A 330 -1.52 5.40 -7.30
CA PHE A 330 -2.60 6.04 -8.02
C PHE A 330 -2.48 7.56 -7.85
N ASP A 331 -1.93 8.21 -8.87
CA ASP A 331 -1.80 9.66 -8.93
C ASP A 331 -2.90 10.20 -9.86
N VAL A 332 -3.50 11.32 -9.46
CA VAL A 332 -4.45 12.06 -10.29
C VAL A 332 -3.80 12.47 -11.62
N LYS A 333 -2.48 12.71 -11.64
CA LYS A 333 -1.76 12.95 -12.90
C LYS A 333 -1.79 11.75 -13.83
N LEU A 334 -1.54 10.55 -13.29
CA LEU A 334 -1.60 9.31 -14.05
C LEU A 334 -3.02 9.10 -14.58
N PHE A 335 -4.04 9.34 -13.75
CA PHE A 335 -5.43 9.31 -14.18
C PHE A 335 -5.66 10.20 -15.42
N TRP A 336 -5.28 11.48 -15.38
CA TRP A 336 -5.44 12.36 -16.54
C TRP A 336 -4.66 11.93 -17.78
N VAL A 337 -3.48 11.33 -17.64
CA VAL A 337 -2.75 10.75 -18.77
C VAL A 337 -3.59 9.66 -19.46
N TRP A 338 -4.24 8.78 -18.70
CA TRP A 338 -5.14 7.76 -19.25
C TRP A 338 -6.39 8.36 -19.91
N ILE A 339 -6.94 9.44 -19.35
CA ILE A 339 -8.08 10.16 -19.95
C ILE A 339 -7.70 10.79 -21.30
N ILE A 340 -6.59 11.52 -21.34
CA ILE A 340 -6.10 12.16 -22.59
C ILE A 340 -5.79 11.08 -23.64
N ASN A 341 -5.20 9.97 -23.23
CA ASN A 341 -4.97 8.83 -24.09
C ASN A 341 -6.30 8.24 -24.63
N ALA A 342 -7.33 8.08 -23.78
CA ALA A 342 -8.66 7.63 -24.23
C ALA A 342 -9.28 8.57 -25.27
N LEU A 343 -9.16 9.89 -25.05
CA LEU A 343 -9.61 10.90 -26.01
C LEU A 343 -8.86 10.77 -27.34
N PHE A 344 -7.53 10.67 -27.32
CA PHE A 344 -6.72 10.47 -28.52
C PHE A 344 -7.11 9.19 -29.27
N HIS A 345 -7.28 8.07 -28.56
CA HIS A 345 -7.70 6.80 -29.14
C HIS A 345 -9.09 6.90 -29.76
N SER A 346 -10.05 7.57 -29.08
CA SER A 346 -11.41 7.76 -29.61
C SER A 346 -11.42 8.55 -30.92
N VAL A 347 -10.54 9.56 -31.06
CA VAL A 347 -10.40 10.34 -32.30
C VAL A 347 -9.97 9.42 -33.43
N LEU A 348 -8.89 8.65 -33.25
CA LEU A 348 -8.39 7.75 -34.28
C LEU A 348 -9.38 6.64 -34.62
N LEU A 349 -10.02 6.04 -33.60
CA LEU A 349 -10.99 4.96 -33.76
C LEU A 349 -12.26 5.40 -34.49
N PHE A 350 -12.65 6.66 -34.40
CA PHE A 350 -13.78 7.19 -35.16
C PHE A 350 -13.37 7.70 -36.55
N TRP A 351 -12.34 8.54 -36.63
CA TRP A 351 -12.00 9.22 -37.88
C TRP A 351 -11.31 8.31 -38.90
N LEU A 352 -10.48 7.33 -38.48
CA LEU A 352 -9.83 6.43 -39.44
C LEU A 352 -10.84 5.56 -40.21
N PRO A 353 -11.84 4.91 -39.57
CA PRO A 353 -12.90 4.22 -40.30
C PRO A 353 -13.73 5.15 -41.18
N MET A 354 -14.04 6.37 -40.70
CA MET A 354 -14.75 7.38 -41.49
C MET A 354 -13.99 7.71 -42.79
N TYR A 355 -12.69 7.93 -42.71
CA TYR A 355 -11.86 8.18 -43.90
C TYR A 355 -11.77 6.96 -44.81
N ALA A 356 -11.71 5.75 -44.25
CA ALA A 356 -11.68 4.51 -45.04
C ALA A 356 -12.96 4.28 -45.85
N VAL A 357 -14.10 4.78 -45.38
CA VAL A 357 -15.43 4.61 -46.00
C VAL A 357 -15.90 5.89 -46.72
N LYS A 358 -15.03 6.90 -46.90
CA LYS A 358 -15.40 8.23 -47.45
C LYS A 358 -16.18 8.22 -48.77
N ASN A 359 -16.00 7.22 -49.63
CA ASN A 359 -16.67 7.12 -50.91
C ASN A 359 -18.01 6.35 -50.86
N ASP A 360 -18.48 5.96 -49.66
CA ASP A 360 -19.71 5.23 -49.31
C ASP A 360 -19.91 3.84 -49.96
N ILE A 361 -19.22 3.57 -51.08
CA ILE A 361 -19.23 2.31 -51.82
C ILE A 361 -18.10 1.43 -51.30
N ILE A 362 -18.44 0.46 -50.46
CA ILE A 362 -17.49 -0.45 -49.81
C ILE A 362 -17.33 -1.77 -50.60
N TRP A 363 -18.37 -2.19 -51.33
CA TRP A 363 -18.38 -3.44 -52.07
C TRP A 363 -18.22 -3.21 -53.58
N SER A 364 -17.57 -4.16 -54.25
CA SER A 364 -17.44 -4.19 -55.71
C SER A 364 -18.80 -4.25 -56.44
N SER A 365 -19.87 -4.58 -55.74
CA SER A 365 -21.25 -4.55 -56.25
C SER A 365 -21.85 -3.15 -56.38
N GLY A 366 -21.15 -2.08 -55.95
CA GLY A 366 -21.66 -0.70 -56.01
C GLY A 366 -22.74 -0.37 -54.98
N LYS A 367 -22.94 -1.22 -53.96
CA LYS A 367 -23.94 -1.01 -52.91
C LYS A 367 -23.38 -0.18 -51.77
N GLU A 368 -24.23 0.60 -51.11
CA GLU A 368 -23.93 1.38 -49.90
C GLU A 368 -24.39 0.62 -48.64
N GLY A 369 -23.64 0.76 -47.54
CA GLY A 369 -23.93 0.10 -46.25
C GLY A 369 -24.65 0.98 -45.24
N GLY A 370 -24.71 2.29 -45.48
CA GLY A 370 -25.24 3.29 -44.57
C GLY A 370 -24.43 3.42 -43.26
N TYR A 371 -24.89 4.31 -42.39
CA TYR A 371 -24.18 4.65 -41.15
C TYR A 371 -24.11 3.49 -40.14
N LEU A 372 -25.05 2.55 -40.17
CA LEU A 372 -25.07 1.40 -39.26
C LEU A 372 -23.94 0.42 -39.54
N VAL A 373 -23.57 0.23 -40.82
CA VAL A 373 -22.40 -0.59 -41.16
C VAL A 373 -21.15 0.07 -40.61
N LEU A 374 -20.98 1.37 -40.83
CA LEU A 374 -19.89 2.14 -40.24
C LEU A 374 -19.88 2.03 -38.70
N GLY A 375 -21.03 2.17 -38.05
CA GLY A 375 -21.16 2.05 -36.60
C GLY A 375 -20.69 0.69 -36.08
N ASN A 376 -21.06 -0.41 -36.75
CA ASN A 376 -20.57 -1.74 -36.39
C ASN A 376 -19.09 -1.96 -36.71
N MET A 377 -18.56 -1.34 -37.77
CA MET A 377 -17.11 -1.35 -38.07
C MET A 377 -16.34 -0.67 -36.93
N VAL A 378 -16.70 0.57 -36.60
CA VAL A 378 -16.11 1.35 -35.50
C VAL A 378 -16.23 0.59 -34.17
N TYR A 379 -17.40 0.03 -33.87
CA TYR A 379 -17.64 -0.74 -32.64
C TYR A 379 -16.73 -1.98 -32.57
N THR A 380 -16.57 -2.70 -33.68
CA THR A 380 -15.64 -3.85 -33.74
C THR A 380 -14.21 -3.41 -33.44
N TYR A 381 -13.77 -2.30 -34.04
CA TYR A 381 -12.40 -1.83 -33.87
C TYR A 381 -12.12 -1.34 -32.45
N VAL A 382 -13.08 -0.66 -31.79
CA VAL A 382 -12.89 -0.27 -30.38
C VAL A 382 -12.83 -1.51 -29.48
N VAL A 383 -13.71 -2.51 -29.66
CA VAL A 383 -13.67 -3.74 -28.84
C VAL A 383 -12.33 -4.44 -28.97
N VAL A 384 -11.82 -4.60 -30.20
CA VAL A 384 -10.50 -5.20 -30.43
C VAL A 384 -9.40 -4.34 -29.79
N THR A 385 -9.43 -3.03 -30.00
CA THR A 385 -8.40 -2.11 -29.50
C THR A 385 -8.33 -2.08 -27.98
N VAL A 386 -9.47 -1.97 -27.28
CA VAL A 386 -9.47 -1.95 -25.82
C VAL A 386 -9.05 -3.30 -25.23
N CYS A 387 -9.47 -4.42 -25.83
CA CYS A 387 -9.05 -5.75 -25.38
C CYS A 387 -7.53 -5.96 -25.57
N MET A 388 -6.97 -5.52 -26.71
CA MET A 388 -5.53 -5.57 -26.94
C MET A 388 -4.77 -4.62 -26.01
N LYS A 389 -5.31 -3.43 -25.74
CA LYS A 389 -4.75 -2.49 -24.76
C LYS A 389 -4.69 -3.09 -23.35
N ALA A 390 -5.73 -3.80 -22.92
CA ALA A 390 -5.66 -4.56 -21.67
C ALA A 390 -4.49 -5.54 -21.67
N GLY A 391 -4.29 -6.28 -22.76
CA GLY A 391 -3.15 -7.19 -22.93
C GLY A 391 -1.79 -6.49 -22.84
N LEU A 392 -1.65 -5.31 -23.45
CA LEU A 392 -0.40 -4.53 -23.40
C LEU A 392 -0.02 -4.08 -21.98
N HIS A 393 -1.00 -3.84 -21.12
CA HIS A 393 -0.79 -3.42 -19.73
C HIS A 393 -0.70 -4.59 -18.74
N MET A 394 -1.03 -5.81 -19.14
CA MET A 394 -0.88 -7.00 -18.29
C MET A 394 0.58 -7.43 -18.22
N ASN A 395 1.03 -7.71 -17.00
CA ASN A 395 2.39 -8.17 -16.71
C ASN A 395 2.50 -9.69 -16.71
N TYR A 396 1.39 -10.38 -16.39
CA TYR A 396 1.36 -11.83 -16.24
C TYR A 396 0.26 -12.46 -17.12
N TRP A 397 0.67 -13.26 -18.10
CA TRP A 397 -0.24 -13.93 -19.03
C TRP A 397 -0.51 -15.37 -18.61
N THR A 398 -1.79 -15.66 -18.35
CA THR A 398 -2.29 -17.00 -18.05
C THR A 398 -3.33 -17.42 -19.09
N TRP A 399 -3.71 -18.70 -19.12
CA TRP A 399 -4.79 -19.14 -20.00
C TRP A 399 -6.12 -18.40 -19.73
N LEU A 400 -6.36 -17.98 -18.48
CA LEU A 400 -7.53 -17.19 -18.11
C LEU A 400 -7.46 -15.76 -18.63
N THR A 401 -6.28 -15.11 -18.64
CA THR A 401 -6.14 -13.77 -19.23
C THR A 401 -6.29 -13.83 -20.75
N HIS A 402 -5.79 -14.89 -21.39
CA HIS A 402 -6.05 -15.16 -22.80
C HIS A 402 -7.54 -15.36 -23.07
N LEU A 403 -8.23 -16.16 -22.28
CA LEU A 403 -9.68 -16.36 -22.41
C LEU A 403 -10.43 -15.04 -22.22
N ALA A 404 -10.03 -14.21 -21.26
CA ALA A 404 -10.66 -12.91 -21.02
C ALA A 404 -10.49 -11.94 -22.19
N ILE A 405 -9.32 -11.88 -22.83
CA ILE A 405 -9.05 -10.96 -23.95
C ILE A 405 -9.66 -11.51 -25.25
N TRP A 406 -9.29 -12.73 -25.64
CA TRP A 406 -9.72 -13.32 -26.91
C TRP A 406 -11.18 -13.74 -26.88
N GLY A 407 -11.65 -14.28 -25.75
CA GLY A 407 -13.06 -14.62 -25.56
C GLY A 407 -13.97 -13.41 -25.65
N SER A 408 -13.53 -12.24 -25.14
CA SER A 408 -14.25 -10.97 -25.29
C SER A 408 -14.40 -10.54 -26.75
N ILE A 409 -13.32 -10.66 -27.55
CA ILE A 409 -13.35 -10.34 -28.97
C ILE A 409 -14.26 -11.32 -29.71
N ILE A 410 -14.11 -12.62 -29.48
CA ILE A 410 -14.94 -13.66 -30.10
C ILE A 410 -16.41 -13.49 -29.74
N ALA A 411 -16.73 -13.14 -28.49
CA ALA A 411 -18.09 -12.91 -28.05
C ALA A 411 -18.79 -11.80 -28.84
N TRP A 412 -18.06 -10.74 -29.23
CA TRP A 412 -18.59 -9.70 -30.10
C TRP A 412 -18.94 -10.22 -31.49
N PHE A 413 -18.04 -10.99 -32.12
CA PHE A 413 -18.31 -11.61 -33.43
C PHE A 413 -19.50 -12.57 -33.38
N LEU A 414 -19.61 -13.37 -32.32
CA LEU A 414 -20.75 -14.25 -32.10
C LEU A 414 -22.04 -13.46 -31.94
N LEU A 415 -22.02 -12.33 -31.23
CA LEU A 415 -23.20 -11.48 -31.08
C LEU A 415 -23.65 -10.91 -32.45
N ILE A 416 -22.73 -10.40 -33.28
CA ILE A 416 -23.08 -9.90 -34.62
C ILE A 416 -23.81 -10.98 -35.42
N VAL A 417 -23.29 -12.21 -35.47
CA VAL A 417 -23.93 -13.31 -36.21
C VAL A 417 -25.29 -13.67 -35.63
N LEU A 418 -25.39 -13.74 -34.31
CA LEU A 418 -26.62 -14.06 -33.60
C LEU A 418 -27.70 -13.00 -33.87
N TYR A 419 -27.38 -11.72 -33.66
CA TYR A 419 -28.31 -10.60 -33.88
C TYR A 419 -28.75 -10.51 -35.34
N SER A 420 -27.82 -10.74 -36.28
CA SER A 420 -28.12 -10.59 -37.70
C SER A 420 -28.99 -11.70 -38.29
N ARG A 421 -29.00 -12.89 -37.68
CA ARG A 421 -29.73 -14.06 -38.18
C ARG A 421 -30.97 -14.46 -37.38
N PHE A 422 -31.00 -14.17 -36.08
CA PHE A 422 -32.08 -14.62 -35.19
C PHE A 422 -33.16 -13.56 -34.92
N TRP A 423 -33.03 -12.36 -35.48
CA TRP A 423 -34.06 -11.32 -35.40
C TRP A 423 -35.45 -11.71 -35.97
N PRO A 424 -35.60 -12.61 -36.97
CA PRO A 424 -36.94 -13.00 -37.44
C PRO A 424 -37.71 -13.85 -36.40
N THR A 425 -36.99 -14.58 -35.54
CA THR A 425 -37.57 -15.42 -34.48
C THR A 425 -37.81 -14.65 -33.19
N LEU A 426 -37.01 -13.64 -32.91
CA LEU A 426 -37.12 -12.75 -31.75
C LEU A 426 -37.07 -11.31 -32.28
N PRO A 427 -38.15 -10.51 -32.24
CA PRO A 427 -38.22 -9.18 -32.87
C PRO A 427 -37.41 -8.10 -32.12
N PHE A 428 -36.22 -8.46 -31.64
CA PHE A 428 -35.21 -7.58 -31.07
C PHE A 428 -34.09 -7.38 -32.11
N GLY A 429 -33.61 -6.14 -32.27
CA GLY A 429 -32.45 -5.87 -33.12
C GLY A 429 -32.67 -6.00 -34.64
N GLN A 430 -33.90 -5.80 -35.14
CA GLN A 430 -34.24 -5.85 -36.58
C GLN A 430 -33.33 -4.95 -37.45
N VAL A 431 -32.84 -3.86 -36.86
CA VAL A 431 -31.91 -2.90 -37.49
C VAL A 431 -30.56 -3.54 -37.84
N MET A 432 -30.21 -4.69 -37.25
CA MET A 432 -28.99 -5.46 -37.52
C MET A 432 -29.17 -6.57 -38.57
N ALA A 433 -30.33 -6.65 -39.22
CA ALA A 433 -30.61 -7.66 -40.24
C ALA A 433 -29.59 -7.62 -41.39
N GLY A 434 -28.90 -8.74 -41.63
CA GLY A 434 -27.91 -8.88 -42.69
C GLY A 434 -26.57 -8.15 -42.47
N MET A 435 -26.37 -7.49 -41.33
CA MET A 435 -25.09 -6.85 -40.96
C MET A 435 -23.92 -7.82 -40.92
N ASP A 436 -24.12 -9.08 -40.51
CA ASP A 436 -23.07 -10.11 -40.51
C ASP A 436 -22.50 -10.29 -41.92
N LYS A 437 -23.38 -10.43 -42.92
CA LYS A 437 -23.00 -10.59 -44.33
C LYS A 437 -22.36 -9.32 -44.86
N MET A 438 -22.91 -8.15 -44.56
CA MET A 438 -22.35 -6.87 -45.03
C MET A 438 -20.92 -6.70 -44.52
N LEU A 439 -20.71 -6.78 -43.20
CA LEU A 439 -19.40 -6.61 -42.59
C LEU A 439 -18.39 -7.67 -43.05
N PHE A 440 -18.75 -8.95 -42.96
CA PHE A 440 -17.77 -10.02 -43.21
C PHE A 440 -17.44 -10.22 -44.69
N THR A 441 -18.27 -9.73 -45.60
CA THR A 441 -17.96 -9.74 -47.04
C THR A 441 -17.09 -8.56 -47.45
N SER A 442 -16.99 -7.52 -46.61
CA SER A 442 -16.18 -6.33 -46.91
C SER A 442 -14.69 -6.57 -46.65
N PRO A 443 -13.81 -6.44 -47.67
CA PRO A 443 -12.36 -6.47 -47.45
C PRO A 443 -11.89 -5.28 -46.59
N VAL A 444 -12.52 -4.11 -46.75
CA VAL A 444 -12.20 -2.89 -45.99
C VAL A 444 -12.38 -3.12 -44.49
N PHE A 445 -13.40 -3.89 -44.10
CA PHE A 445 -13.62 -4.28 -42.71
C PHE A 445 -12.48 -5.13 -42.14
N TRP A 446 -12.07 -6.17 -42.87
CA TRP A 446 -10.98 -7.06 -42.43
C TRP A 446 -9.59 -6.41 -42.49
N PHE A 447 -9.35 -5.44 -43.37
CA PHE A 447 -8.13 -4.63 -43.28
C PHE A 447 -8.20 -3.67 -42.09
N GLY A 448 -9.36 -3.05 -41.87
CA GLY A 448 -9.57 -2.12 -40.76
C GLY A 448 -9.37 -2.77 -39.39
N ILE A 449 -9.80 -4.02 -39.19
CA ILE A 449 -9.65 -4.72 -37.90
C ILE A 449 -8.18 -4.93 -37.50
N VAL A 450 -7.26 -4.97 -38.46
CA VAL A 450 -5.82 -5.09 -38.19
C VAL A 450 -5.18 -3.71 -38.14
N LEU A 451 -5.40 -2.90 -39.18
CA LEU A 451 -4.69 -1.62 -39.35
C LEU A 451 -5.12 -0.57 -38.34
N ILE A 452 -6.39 -0.51 -37.97
CA ILE A 452 -6.90 0.56 -37.10
C ILE A 452 -6.47 0.33 -35.65
N PRO A 453 -6.69 -0.86 -35.04
CA PRO A 453 -6.12 -1.14 -33.71
C PRO A 453 -4.60 -0.99 -33.67
N LEU A 454 -3.89 -1.42 -34.73
CA LEU A 454 -2.43 -1.23 -34.80
C LEU A 454 -2.03 0.26 -34.81
N ALA A 455 -2.67 1.06 -35.66
CA ALA A 455 -2.40 2.51 -35.76
C ALA A 455 -2.72 3.25 -34.45
N VAL A 456 -3.72 2.78 -33.71
CA VAL A 456 -4.11 3.34 -32.42
C VAL A 456 -3.15 2.92 -31.31
N LEU A 457 -2.73 1.65 -31.26
CA LEU A 457 -1.90 1.11 -30.19
C LEU A 457 -0.40 1.34 -30.39
N VAL A 458 0.05 1.67 -31.60
CA VAL A 458 1.49 1.91 -31.86
C VAL A 458 2.06 3.00 -30.95
N THR A 459 1.28 4.04 -30.65
CA THR A 459 1.70 5.11 -29.75
C THR A 459 1.92 4.60 -28.33
N ASP A 460 1.02 3.74 -27.83
CA ASP A 460 1.18 3.11 -26.52
C ASP A 460 2.40 2.19 -26.49
N ILE A 461 2.56 1.34 -27.51
CA ILE A 461 3.69 0.41 -27.61
C ILE A 461 5.01 1.17 -27.59
N CYS A 462 5.12 2.25 -28.36
CA CYS A 462 6.31 3.11 -28.38
C CYS A 462 6.58 3.76 -27.02
N ILE A 463 5.57 4.29 -26.36
CA ILE A 463 5.71 4.93 -25.03
C ILE A 463 6.12 3.90 -23.98
N ILE A 464 5.48 2.73 -23.95
CA ILE A 464 5.80 1.64 -23.03
C ILE A 464 7.22 1.13 -23.28
N ALA A 465 7.61 0.90 -24.54
CA ALA A 465 8.97 0.47 -24.89
C ALA A 465 10.02 1.52 -24.48
N PHE A 466 9.76 2.80 -24.71
CA PHE A 466 10.66 3.88 -24.32
C PHE A 466 10.80 3.98 -22.79
N LYS A 467 9.69 3.98 -22.06
CA LYS A 467 9.69 4.06 -20.58
C LYS A 467 10.38 2.84 -19.97
N SER A 468 10.04 1.64 -20.42
CA SER A 468 10.64 0.39 -19.94
C SER A 468 12.10 0.20 -20.34
N THR A 469 12.64 1.00 -21.27
CA THR A 469 14.06 0.96 -21.62
C THR A 469 14.86 2.05 -20.90
N VAL A 470 14.34 3.28 -20.87
CA VAL A 470 15.06 4.48 -20.41
C VAL A 470 14.77 4.81 -18.93
N PHE A 471 13.54 4.60 -18.48
CA PHE A 471 13.07 4.98 -17.14
C PHE A 471 12.52 3.76 -16.39
N LYS A 472 13.32 2.68 -16.35
CA LYS A 472 12.96 1.43 -15.65
C LYS A 472 12.66 1.69 -14.19
N THR A 473 11.52 1.21 -13.72
CA THR A 473 11.22 1.17 -12.29
C THR A 473 11.99 0.03 -11.62
N LEU A 474 12.17 0.12 -10.29
CA LEU A 474 12.82 -0.95 -9.51
C LEU A 474 12.08 -2.29 -9.69
N SER A 475 10.75 -2.26 -9.70
CA SER A 475 9.91 -3.45 -9.84
C SER A 475 10.04 -4.08 -11.24
N GLU A 476 10.08 -3.27 -12.31
CA GLU A 476 10.35 -3.78 -13.67
C GLU A 476 11.75 -4.38 -13.80
N SER A 477 12.76 -3.75 -13.19
CA SER A 477 14.14 -4.22 -13.23
C SER A 477 14.31 -5.55 -12.49
N VAL A 478 13.69 -5.69 -11.32
CA VAL A 478 13.66 -6.94 -10.57
C VAL A 478 12.89 -8.02 -11.34
N ARG A 479 11.74 -7.69 -11.93
CA ARG A 479 11.01 -8.63 -12.79
C ARG A 479 11.84 -9.10 -13.98
N GLU A 480 12.57 -8.21 -14.65
CA GLU A 480 13.45 -8.57 -15.76
C GLU A 480 14.56 -9.53 -15.31
N SER A 481 15.15 -9.30 -14.12
CA SER A 481 16.13 -10.23 -13.54
C SER A 481 15.52 -11.60 -13.24
N GLU A 482 14.28 -11.64 -12.75
CA GLU A 482 13.54 -12.88 -12.49
C GLU A 482 13.26 -13.66 -13.77
N ILE A 483 12.80 -12.99 -14.83
CA ILE A 483 12.58 -13.59 -16.15
C ILE A 483 13.89 -14.14 -16.74
N ARG A 484 15.00 -13.41 -16.55
CA ARG A 484 16.35 -13.83 -16.99
C ARG A 484 16.99 -14.87 -16.08
N LYS A 485 16.36 -15.23 -14.95
CA LYS A 485 16.92 -16.10 -13.90
C LYS A 485 18.31 -15.61 -13.42
N THR A 486 18.51 -14.30 -13.38
CA THR A 486 19.71 -13.65 -12.84
C THR A 486 19.43 -13.22 -11.40
N ASP A 487 20.46 -13.16 -10.56
CA ASP A 487 20.30 -12.73 -9.16
C ASP A 487 19.82 -11.27 -9.08
N PRO A 488 18.63 -10.99 -8.51
CA PRO A 488 18.09 -9.63 -8.40
C PRO A 488 18.88 -8.71 -7.45
N HIS A 489 19.80 -9.25 -6.65
CA HIS A 489 20.60 -8.48 -5.69
C HIS A 489 21.40 -7.34 -6.35
N SER A 490 21.99 -7.58 -7.53
CA SER A 490 22.80 -6.58 -8.24
C SER A 490 22.00 -5.33 -8.63
N VAL A 491 20.73 -5.52 -9.02
CA VAL A 491 19.81 -4.45 -9.42
C VAL A 491 19.44 -3.56 -8.24
N MET A 492 19.31 -4.14 -7.03
CA MET A 492 18.95 -3.39 -5.83
C MET A 492 20.06 -2.43 -5.36
N ASP A 493 21.31 -2.76 -5.62
CA ASP A 493 22.46 -1.94 -5.23
C ASP A 493 22.79 -0.87 -6.29
N GLU A 494 22.57 -1.14 -7.58
CA GLU A 494 22.68 -0.13 -8.64
C GLU A 494 21.68 1.01 -8.44
N THR A 495 20.46 0.71 -7.98
CA THR A 495 19.44 1.74 -7.74
C THR A 495 19.82 2.67 -6.58
N LYS A 496 20.58 2.18 -5.59
CA LYS A 496 21.19 2.97 -4.51
C LYS A 496 22.23 3.96 -5.03
N ASN A 497 22.93 3.60 -6.09
CA ASN A 497 24.05 4.35 -6.68
C ASN A 497 23.72 5.05 -8.00
N SER A 498 22.46 5.01 -8.46
CA SER A 498 22.06 5.60 -9.74
C SER A 498 22.23 7.12 -9.71
N CYS A 499 23.38 7.54 -10.25
CA CYS A 499 23.82 8.91 -10.44
C CYS A 499 22.79 9.78 -11.21
N PHE A 500 21.86 9.15 -11.92
CA PHE A 500 20.87 9.79 -12.78
C PHE A 500 19.78 10.56 -12.00
N TRP A 501 19.26 10.01 -10.90
CA TRP A 501 18.33 10.74 -10.03
C TRP A 501 19.01 11.90 -9.30
N ARG A 502 20.31 11.77 -9.00
CA ARG A 502 21.14 12.84 -8.45
C ARG A 502 21.27 14.01 -9.44
N TYR A 503 21.37 13.72 -10.74
CA TYR A 503 21.43 14.72 -11.81
C TYR A 503 20.10 15.46 -12.02
N ILE A 504 18.97 14.75 -11.96
CA ILE A 504 17.63 15.35 -12.04
C ILE A 504 17.29 16.17 -10.78
N LEU A 505 17.74 15.74 -9.60
CA LEU A 505 17.61 16.51 -8.35
C LEU A 505 18.50 17.76 -8.35
N LEU A 506 19.68 17.71 -8.98
CA LEU A 506 20.55 18.88 -9.19
C LEU A 506 19.91 19.91 -10.13
N LEU A 507 19.14 19.47 -11.13
CA LEU A 507 18.38 20.36 -12.03
C LEU A 507 17.12 20.96 -11.39
N ARG A 508 16.73 20.54 -10.18
CA ARG A 508 15.49 20.95 -9.50
C ARG A 508 15.68 21.94 -8.35
N LYS A 509 16.91 22.41 -8.07
CA LYS A 509 17.12 23.49 -7.11
C LYS A 509 16.88 24.86 -7.77
N PRO A 510 16.00 25.72 -7.22
CA PRO A 510 15.95 27.11 -7.62
C PRO A 510 17.28 27.78 -7.25
N SER A 511 17.82 28.54 -8.18
CA SER A 511 19.04 29.33 -8.06
C SER A 511 18.94 30.32 -6.89
N TYR A 512 19.50 29.97 -5.74
CA TYR A 512 19.94 30.96 -4.75
C TYR A 512 21.45 30.83 -4.61
N TRP A 513 22.14 31.58 -5.48
CA TRP A 513 23.52 31.98 -5.27
C TRP A 513 23.53 33.07 -4.20
N CYS A 514 24.05 32.78 -3.00
CA CYS A 514 24.76 33.78 -2.22
C CYS A 514 25.60 33.14 -1.10
N SER A 515 26.92 33.27 -1.24
CA SER A 515 27.88 33.61 -0.16
C SER A 515 27.74 32.90 1.19
N GLN A 516 28.67 31.97 1.48
CA GLN A 516 29.66 32.22 2.53
C GLN A 516 30.80 31.20 2.48
N SER A 517 31.99 31.74 2.23
CA SER A 517 33.30 31.15 2.44
C SER A 517 33.53 30.88 3.93
N THR A 518 33.75 29.62 4.31
CA THR A 518 34.54 29.28 5.49
C THR A 518 35.51 28.16 5.10
N TRP A 519 36.78 28.55 4.98
CA TRP A 519 37.91 27.65 4.85
C TRP A 519 38.14 26.99 6.20
N ASN A 520 37.91 25.67 6.29
CA ASN A 520 38.42 24.88 7.40
C ASN A 520 39.88 24.53 7.13
N VAL A 521 40.76 25.26 7.81
CA VAL A 521 42.13 24.86 8.12
C VAL A 521 42.03 23.79 9.19
N ASP A 522 42.23 22.52 8.82
CA ASP A 522 42.82 21.49 9.69
C ASP A 522 42.83 20.16 8.94
N GLU A 523 43.92 19.85 8.25
CA GLU A 523 44.39 18.46 8.23
C GLU A 523 45.91 18.40 8.07
N ARG A 524 46.51 17.95 9.16
CA ARG A 524 47.93 17.79 9.43
C ARG A 524 48.55 16.71 8.55
N GLN A 525 49.82 16.96 8.23
CA GLN A 525 50.95 16.04 8.46
C GLN A 525 50.61 14.55 8.61
N ARG A 526 50.96 13.79 7.57
CA ARG A 526 51.37 12.37 7.48
C ARG A 526 51.17 12.06 6.00
N SER A 527 52.16 11.74 5.17
CA SER A 527 53.34 10.92 5.35
C SER A 527 54.06 10.88 4.00
N TYR A 528 55.39 11.06 4.04
CA TYR A 528 56.40 10.90 2.98
C TYR A 528 56.32 11.76 1.72
#